data_AF-A0A828TZV3-F1
#
_entry.id   AF-A0A828TZV3-F1
#
_cell.length_a   1.000
_cell.length_b   1.000
_cell.length_c   1.000
_cell.angle_alpha   90.00
_cell.angle_beta   90.00
_cell.angle_gamma   90.00
#
_symmetry.space_group_name_H-M   'P 1'
#
loop_
_entity.id
_entity.type
_entity.pdbx_description
1 polymer ?
#
loop_
_entity_poly.entity_id
_entity_poly.type
_entity_poly.pdbx_seq_one_letter_code
_entity_poly.pdbx_strand_id
1 'polypeptide(L)'
;MGRWWRYKWITFHPSLTMQRQLLRQFIKTSDEQTQRDLCFAATIESLIELTWDCACKRPKKSTATKGVNLNVQRKHSFCEFCGNLTEYSKFMLTVEQRQTNEVELIDHKKLELSHNYCKEHRPKLANDEWNPSYKQAKRSLAQFNIELSRLTHQSAHRAKPHAMSGDKLIDDYFFLFMLNLTLQPADVADLRNLARKMVDSKLSDNKKKMLVLQHYGYTQSQIGKKLLSRKQQPMTPQAVSKALAAVRKDFLLPANRPGKSQQKF
;
A
#
# COMPACT_ATOMS: atom_id res chain seq x y z
N MET A 1 2.63 7.79 21.88
CA MET A 1 1.61 6.87 21.33
C MET A 1 2.33 5.73 20.61
N GLY A 2 1.93 4.45 20.74
CA GLY A 2 2.46 3.39 19.84
C GLY A 2 3.15 2.17 20.46
N ARG A 3 2.76 1.70 21.65
CA ARG A 3 3.35 0.48 22.26
C ARG A 3 2.44 -0.75 22.36
N TRP A 4 1.19 -0.64 21.92
CA TRP A 4 0.20 -1.71 22.13
C TRP A 4 -0.27 -2.45 20.88
N TRP A 5 -0.14 -1.82 19.71
CA TRP A 5 -0.43 -2.47 18.43
C TRP A 5 0.55 -3.60 18.10
N ARG A 6 1.71 -3.67 18.77
CA ARG A 6 2.82 -4.58 18.42
C ARG A 6 2.73 -5.99 19.00
N TYR A 7 2.11 -6.20 20.17
CA TYR A 7 2.05 -7.53 20.79
C TYR A 7 0.92 -8.41 20.27
N LYS A 8 -0.20 -7.79 19.84
CA LYS A 8 -1.34 -8.52 19.26
C LYS A 8 -1.04 -9.08 17.87
N TRP A 9 -0.18 -8.41 17.12
CA TRP A 9 0.23 -8.86 15.79
C TRP A 9 1.00 -10.19 15.78
N ILE A 10 1.73 -10.55 16.83
CA ILE A 10 2.60 -11.74 16.82
C ILE A 10 1.80 -13.06 16.88
N THR A 11 0.67 -13.09 17.57
CA THR A 11 -0.19 -14.29 17.65
C THR A 11 -1.20 -14.38 16.51
N PHE A 12 -1.70 -13.23 16.02
CA PHE A 12 -2.69 -13.20 14.94
C PHE A 12 -2.08 -13.20 13.53
N HIS A 13 -0.82 -12.80 13.35
CA HIS A 13 -0.21 -12.73 12.01
C HIS A 13 0.00 -14.10 11.34
N PRO A 14 0.48 -15.15 12.02
CA PRO A 14 0.61 -16.47 11.41
C PRO A 14 -0.74 -17.08 11.00
N SER A 15 -1.77 -16.94 11.85
CA SER A 15 -3.13 -17.42 11.55
C SER A 15 -3.78 -16.63 10.42
N LEU A 16 -3.62 -15.30 10.40
CA LEU A 16 -4.04 -14.46 9.27
C LEU A 16 -3.33 -14.85 7.97
N THR A 17 -2.02 -15.11 8.03
CA THR A 17 -1.22 -15.49 6.86
C THR A 17 -1.68 -16.85 6.30
N MET A 18 -1.90 -17.83 7.18
CA MET A 18 -2.38 -19.16 6.82
C MET A 18 -3.80 -19.10 6.23
N GLN A 19 -4.76 -18.46 6.92
CA GLN A 19 -6.14 -18.32 6.43
C GLN A 19 -6.19 -17.65 5.05
N ARG A 20 -5.30 -16.69 4.80
CA ARG A 20 -5.19 -15.97 3.53
C ARG A 20 -4.51 -16.78 2.42
N GLN A 21 -3.49 -17.58 2.73
CA GLN A 21 -2.90 -18.51 1.77
C GLN A 21 -3.92 -19.55 1.32
N LEU A 22 -4.69 -20.09 2.27
CA LEU A 22 -5.77 -21.02 1.97
C LEU A 22 -6.87 -20.39 1.12
N LEU A 23 -7.27 -19.14 1.40
CA LEU A 23 -8.24 -18.41 0.57
C LEU A 23 -7.70 -18.17 -0.85
N ARG A 24 -6.44 -17.72 -0.98
CA ARG A 24 -5.79 -17.52 -2.30
C ARG A 24 -5.71 -18.81 -3.10
N GLN A 25 -5.38 -19.93 -2.44
CA GLN A 25 -5.33 -21.24 -3.08
C GLN A 25 -6.73 -21.67 -3.53
N PHE A 26 -7.73 -21.55 -2.66
CA PHE A 26 -9.12 -21.86 -2.98
C PHE A 26 -9.64 -21.07 -4.20
N ILE A 27 -9.46 -19.74 -4.22
CA ILE A 27 -9.86 -18.89 -5.35
C ILE A 27 -9.16 -19.32 -6.64
N LYS A 28 -7.90 -19.74 -6.56
CA LYS A 28 -7.11 -20.10 -7.73
C LYS A 28 -7.44 -21.51 -8.27
N THR A 29 -7.86 -22.44 -7.43
CA THR A 29 -7.97 -23.86 -7.80
C THR A 29 -9.39 -24.40 -7.85
N SER A 30 -10.32 -23.80 -7.11
CA SER A 30 -11.59 -24.46 -6.76
C SER A 30 -12.80 -23.53 -6.74
N ASP A 31 -12.61 -22.23 -6.96
CA ASP A 31 -13.71 -21.27 -6.99
C ASP A 31 -14.45 -21.32 -8.33
N GLU A 32 -15.65 -21.90 -8.30
CA GLU A 32 -16.56 -21.99 -9.43
C GLU A 32 -17.59 -20.84 -9.43
N GLN A 33 -17.42 -19.85 -8.54
CA GLN A 33 -18.34 -18.72 -8.36
C GLN A 33 -19.77 -19.15 -7.99
N THR A 34 -19.92 -20.34 -7.39
CA THR A 34 -21.21 -20.81 -6.90
C THR A 34 -21.63 -20.01 -5.67
N GLN A 35 -22.92 -20.04 -5.32
CA GLN A 35 -23.41 -19.40 -4.09
C GLN A 35 -22.69 -19.93 -2.84
N ARG A 36 -22.22 -21.19 -2.86
CA ARG A 36 -21.44 -21.80 -1.79
C ARG A 36 -20.04 -21.20 -1.71
N ASP A 37 -19.36 -21.03 -2.84
CA ASP A 37 -17.99 -20.50 -2.90
C ASP A 37 -17.95 -19.03 -2.49
N LEU A 38 -18.94 -18.25 -2.93
CA LEU A 38 -19.13 -16.87 -2.51
C LEU A 38 -19.37 -16.76 -1.00
N CYS A 39 -20.22 -17.64 -0.44
CA CYS A 39 -20.49 -17.67 1.00
C CYS A 39 -19.25 -18.11 1.80
N PHE A 40 -18.49 -19.07 1.29
CA PHE A 40 -17.23 -19.52 1.88
C PHE A 40 -16.17 -18.41 1.88
N ALA A 41 -15.94 -17.76 0.74
CA ALA A 41 -15.02 -16.63 0.62
C ALA A 41 -15.42 -15.49 1.57
N ALA A 42 -16.70 -15.10 1.59
CA ALA A 42 -17.22 -14.07 2.49
C ALA A 42 -17.06 -14.43 3.97
N THR A 43 -17.19 -15.71 4.32
CA THR A 43 -16.99 -16.19 5.69
C THR A 43 -15.52 -16.10 6.11
N ILE A 44 -14.60 -16.54 5.24
CA ILE A 44 -13.17 -16.43 5.50
C ILE A 44 -12.73 -14.96 5.57
N GLU A 45 -13.25 -14.10 4.69
CA GLU A 45 -13.03 -12.65 4.75
C GLU A 45 -13.55 -12.05 6.06
N SER A 46 -14.74 -12.43 6.51
CA SER A 46 -15.31 -11.98 7.80
C SER A 46 -14.47 -12.44 8.99
N LEU A 47 -13.90 -13.65 8.95
CA LEU A 47 -13.00 -14.15 9.99
C LEU A 47 -11.65 -13.41 9.99
N ILE A 48 -11.15 -13.06 8.81
CA ILE A 48 -9.96 -12.23 8.64
C ILE A 48 -10.20 -10.82 9.22
N GLU A 49 -11.35 -10.22 8.91
CA GLU A 49 -11.78 -8.92 9.46
C GLU A 49 -11.95 -8.98 10.98
N LEU A 50 -12.62 -10.01 11.51
CA LEU A 50 -12.77 -10.20 12.96
C LEU A 50 -11.43 -10.37 13.66
N THR A 51 -10.51 -11.13 13.06
CA THR A 51 -9.16 -11.34 13.59
C THR A 51 -8.38 -10.04 13.59
N TRP A 52 -8.57 -9.20 12.57
CA TRP A 52 -8.03 -7.85 12.50
C TRP A 52 -8.63 -6.92 13.56
N ASP A 53 -9.95 -6.88 13.71
CA ASP A 53 -10.63 -6.09 14.74
C ASP A 53 -10.21 -6.52 16.14
N CYS A 54 -10.05 -7.82 16.35
CA CYS A 54 -9.45 -8.38 17.54
C CYS A 54 -8.02 -7.85 17.71
N ALA A 55 -7.16 -7.89 16.69
CA ALA A 55 -5.81 -7.33 16.73
C ALA A 55 -5.79 -5.80 17.01
N CYS A 56 -6.85 -5.08 16.67
CA CYS A 56 -6.99 -3.63 16.84
C CYS A 56 -7.50 -3.20 18.23
N LYS A 57 -8.15 -4.08 19.00
CA LYS A 57 -8.64 -3.75 20.37
C LYS A 57 -7.48 -3.52 21.36
N ARG A 58 -7.44 -2.33 21.99
CA ARG A 58 -6.46 -1.98 23.06
C ARG A 58 -6.80 -2.64 24.41
N PRO A 59 -5.84 -3.25 25.13
CA PRO A 59 -6.06 -3.67 26.51
C PRO A 59 -6.08 -2.46 27.45
N LYS A 60 -6.97 -2.44 28.44
CA LYS A 60 -7.19 -1.27 29.31
C LYS A 60 -6.00 -0.94 30.23
N LYS A 61 -5.03 -1.84 30.47
CA LYS A 61 -3.84 -1.59 31.31
C LYS A 61 -2.64 -2.49 30.92
N SER A 62 -1.48 -1.92 30.65
CA SER A 62 -0.16 -2.59 30.79
C SER A 62 0.82 -1.54 31.28
N THR A 63 1.28 -1.76 32.48
CA THR A 63 2.57 -1.29 32.95
C THR A 63 3.64 -2.19 32.33
N ALA A 64 4.72 -1.59 31.84
CA ALA A 64 5.86 -2.35 31.32
C ALA A 64 6.64 -2.96 32.49
N THR A 65 6.94 -4.26 32.41
CA THR A 65 7.79 -4.97 33.39
C THR A 65 9.20 -4.39 33.35
N LYS A 66 9.75 -4.00 34.52
CA LYS A 66 11.13 -3.49 34.66
C LYS A 66 12.12 -4.58 34.21
N GLY A 67 13.12 -4.20 33.40
CA GLY A 67 14.29 -5.03 33.10
C GLY A 67 14.37 -5.65 31.69
N VAL A 68 13.31 -5.60 30.89
CA VAL A 68 13.37 -6.11 29.50
C VAL A 68 13.78 -4.99 28.55
N ASN A 69 15.04 -5.02 28.08
CA ASN A 69 15.56 -4.10 27.10
C ASN A 69 14.84 -4.29 25.74
N LEU A 70 14.12 -3.26 25.31
CA LEU A 70 13.13 -3.24 24.22
C LEU A 70 13.70 -3.38 22.78
N ASN A 71 14.92 -3.88 22.59
CA ASN A 71 15.59 -3.81 21.28
C ASN A 71 15.57 -5.12 20.45
N VAL A 72 15.32 -6.28 21.06
CA VAL A 72 15.28 -7.57 20.32
C VAL A 72 13.89 -7.87 19.74
N GLN A 73 12.82 -7.25 20.28
CA GLN A 73 11.43 -7.43 19.82
C GLN A 73 11.00 -6.42 18.73
N ARG A 74 11.90 -5.53 18.29
CA ARG A 74 11.66 -4.53 17.22
C ARG A 74 11.92 -5.09 15.82
N LYS A 75 11.66 -6.37 15.59
CA LYS A 75 12.01 -7.03 14.34
C LYS A 75 11.25 -6.40 13.17
N HIS A 76 11.96 -5.56 12.44
CA HIS A 76 11.72 -5.02 11.09
C HIS A 76 10.83 -3.77 10.97
N SER A 77 11.46 -2.58 11.08
CA SER A 77 10.89 -1.31 10.62
C SER A 77 11.07 -1.15 9.10
N PHE A 78 10.02 -0.70 8.43
CA PHE A 78 10.07 -0.23 7.05
C PHE A 78 10.66 1.18 6.98
N CYS A 79 11.25 1.51 5.84
CA CYS A 79 11.69 2.84 5.51
C CYS A 79 10.53 3.82 5.54
N GLU A 80 10.77 5.04 6.04
CA GLU A 80 9.76 6.11 6.06
C GLU A 80 9.16 6.40 4.66
N PHE A 81 9.92 6.19 3.59
CA PHE A 81 9.53 6.58 2.24
C PHE A 81 9.10 5.43 1.32
N CYS A 82 9.29 4.16 1.71
CA CYS A 82 8.93 3.02 0.87
C CYS A 82 8.66 1.76 1.71
N GLY A 83 8.48 0.62 1.03
CA GLY A 83 8.26 -0.70 1.64
C GLY A 83 9.53 -1.50 1.89
N ASN A 84 10.71 -0.96 1.60
CA ASN A 84 11.97 -1.62 1.96
C ASN A 84 12.22 -1.53 3.45
N LEU A 85 12.95 -2.49 4.00
CA LEU A 85 13.40 -2.43 5.39
C LEU A 85 14.46 -1.34 5.58
N THR A 86 14.50 -0.79 6.79
CA THR A 86 15.57 0.14 7.18
C THR A 86 16.92 -0.56 7.20
N GLU A 87 18.01 0.19 7.06
CA GLU A 87 19.37 -0.36 7.09
C GLU A 87 19.58 -1.25 8.33
N TYR A 88 19.17 -0.74 9.50
CA TYR A 88 19.20 -1.50 10.75
C TYR A 88 18.34 -2.76 10.69
N SER A 89 17.10 -2.66 10.21
CA SER A 89 16.18 -3.80 10.17
C SER A 89 16.61 -4.90 9.20
N LYS A 90 17.22 -4.50 8.08
CA LYS A 90 17.80 -5.41 7.10
C LYS A 90 19.03 -6.11 7.67
N PHE A 91 19.90 -5.39 8.37
CA PHE A 91 21.04 -5.97 9.07
C PHE A 91 20.61 -6.94 10.17
N MET A 92 19.59 -6.62 10.96
CA MET A 92 19.09 -7.54 11.98
C MET A 92 18.54 -8.84 11.35
N LEU A 93 17.91 -8.79 10.17
CA LEU A 93 17.52 -10.01 9.44
C LEU A 93 18.72 -10.86 9.04
N THR A 94 19.78 -10.25 8.51
CA THR A 94 20.96 -11.01 8.05
C THR A 94 21.67 -11.68 9.22
N VAL A 95 21.73 -11.00 10.37
CA VAL A 95 22.26 -11.57 11.63
C VAL A 95 21.41 -12.75 12.11
N GLU A 96 20.08 -12.61 12.10
CA GLU A 96 19.16 -13.69 12.50
C GLU A 96 19.22 -14.91 11.58
N GLN A 97 19.42 -14.69 10.28
CA GLN A 97 19.55 -15.74 9.27
C GLN A 97 20.95 -16.39 9.26
N ARG A 98 21.85 -16.01 10.18
CA ARG A 98 23.25 -16.48 10.26
C ARG A 98 24.01 -16.31 8.94
N GLN A 99 23.66 -15.30 8.15
CA GLN A 99 24.29 -15.00 6.87
C GLN A 99 25.49 -14.04 7.01
N THR A 100 25.91 -13.74 8.24
CA THR A 100 27.01 -12.82 8.54
C THR A 100 28.10 -13.50 9.36
N ASN A 101 29.35 -13.35 8.95
CA ASN A 101 30.52 -13.80 9.71
C ASN A 101 30.87 -12.80 10.84
N GLU A 102 31.60 -13.22 11.88
CA GLU A 102 31.97 -12.35 13.03
C GLU A 102 32.69 -11.05 12.61
N VAL A 103 33.46 -11.10 11.51
CA VAL A 103 34.17 -9.94 10.95
C VAL A 103 33.21 -8.90 10.36
N GLU A 104 32.15 -9.32 9.67
CA GLU A 104 31.12 -8.42 9.12
C GLU A 104 30.29 -7.78 10.25
N LEU A 105 30.08 -8.50 11.34
CA LEU A 105 29.42 -7.98 12.54
C LEU A 105 30.19 -6.81 13.18
N ILE A 106 31.52 -6.83 13.12
CA ILE A 106 32.38 -5.78 13.68
C ILE A 106 32.40 -4.55 12.76
N ASP A 107 32.44 -4.76 11.44
CA ASP A 107 32.46 -3.66 10.47
C ASP A 107 31.10 -2.95 10.37
N HIS A 108 30.00 -3.70 10.46
CA HIS A 108 28.65 -3.12 10.54
C HIS A 108 28.35 -2.43 11.88
N LYS A 109 29.04 -2.76 12.98
CA LYS A 109 29.01 -1.98 14.23
C LYS A 109 29.66 -0.61 14.08
N LYS A 110 30.59 -0.43 13.15
CA LYS A 110 31.21 0.87 12.82
C LYS A 110 30.33 1.71 11.89
N LEU A 111 29.45 1.07 11.12
CA LEU A 111 28.48 1.76 10.26
C LEU A 111 27.28 2.22 11.11
N GLU A 112 27.03 3.54 11.17
CA GLU A 112 25.81 4.10 11.76
C GLU A 112 24.58 3.74 10.91
N LEU A 113 24.07 2.51 11.03
CA LEU A 113 22.92 2.02 10.28
C LEU A 113 21.67 2.84 10.61
N SER A 114 20.98 3.34 9.59
CA SER A 114 19.75 4.08 9.80
C SER A 114 18.63 3.19 10.34
N HIS A 115 17.96 3.67 11.39
CA HIS A 115 16.74 3.07 11.92
C HIS A 115 15.46 3.49 11.19
N ASN A 116 15.55 4.52 10.34
CA ASN A 116 14.39 5.16 9.68
C ASN A 116 14.40 4.98 8.15
N TYR A 117 15.58 4.81 7.56
CA TYR A 117 15.74 4.79 6.11
C TYR A 117 16.37 3.48 5.63
N CYS A 118 15.98 3.06 4.43
CA CYS A 118 16.73 2.05 3.68
C CYS A 118 17.96 2.70 3.03
N LYS A 119 18.89 1.89 2.51
CA LYS A 119 20.10 2.35 1.80
C LYS A 119 19.81 3.42 0.74
N GLU A 120 18.82 3.17 -0.12
CA GLU A 120 18.42 4.09 -1.20
C GLU A 120 17.85 5.44 -0.73
N HIS A 121 17.37 5.49 0.51
CA HIS A 121 16.75 6.67 1.11
C HIS A 121 17.59 7.25 2.24
N ARG A 122 18.85 6.84 2.38
CA ARG A 122 19.77 7.42 3.35
C ARG A 122 20.00 8.89 3.01
N PRO A 123 20.00 9.83 3.98
CA PRO A 123 20.16 11.26 3.70
C PRO A 123 21.46 11.62 2.99
N LYS A 124 22.57 11.02 3.43
CA LYS A 124 23.89 11.15 2.83
C LYS A 124 24.33 9.83 2.21
N LEU A 125 25.02 9.94 1.09
CA LEU A 125 25.69 8.82 0.42
C LEU A 125 27.02 8.53 1.11
N ALA A 126 27.69 7.43 0.71
CA ALA A 126 28.98 7.04 1.27
C ALA A 126 30.11 8.05 0.98
N ASN A 127 29.94 8.87 -0.06
CA ASN A 127 30.83 9.99 -0.41
C ASN A 127 30.46 11.31 0.29
N ASP A 128 29.65 11.26 1.36
CA ASP A 128 29.15 12.42 2.12
C ASP A 128 28.21 13.39 1.37
N GLU A 129 27.94 13.16 0.09
CA GLU A 129 27.02 13.96 -0.69
C GLU A 129 25.56 13.70 -0.31
N TRP A 130 24.72 14.70 -0.51
CA TRP A 130 23.29 14.59 -0.28
C TRP A 130 22.61 13.69 -1.31
N ASN A 131 21.88 12.68 -0.85
CA ASN A 131 21.15 11.77 -1.71
C ASN A 131 19.93 12.47 -2.36
N PRO A 132 19.86 12.54 -3.71
CA PRO A 132 18.73 13.14 -4.41
C PRO A 132 17.42 12.36 -4.20
N SER A 133 17.48 11.03 -4.10
CA SER A 133 16.32 10.17 -3.83
C SER A 133 15.71 10.48 -2.46
N TYR A 134 16.54 10.71 -1.44
CA TYR A 134 16.09 11.18 -0.13
C TYR A 134 15.35 12.52 -0.24
N LYS A 135 15.95 13.52 -0.92
CA LYS A 135 15.35 14.85 -1.09
C LYS A 135 14.01 14.78 -1.83
N GLN A 136 13.93 14.00 -2.90
CA GLN A 136 12.70 13.82 -3.67
C GLN A 136 11.62 13.11 -2.85
N ALA A 137 11.96 12.03 -2.16
CA ALA A 137 11.04 11.29 -1.31
C ALA A 137 10.51 12.14 -0.15
N LYS A 138 11.38 12.94 0.48
CA LYS A 138 11.01 13.88 1.54
C LYS A 138 10.03 14.95 1.05
N ARG A 139 10.28 15.56 -0.12
CA ARG A 139 9.37 16.55 -0.72
C ARG A 139 7.99 15.97 -1.05
N SER A 140 7.92 14.68 -1.35
CA SER A 140 6.69 13.98 -1.74
C SER A 140 6.09 13.11 -0.63
N LEU A 141 6.56 13.25 0.60
CA LEU A 141 6.13 12.43 1.74
C LEU A 141 4.63 12.59 2.07
N ALA A 142 4.09 13.81 1.96
CA ALA A 142 2.66 14.02 2.20
C ALA A 142 1.80 13.24 1.19
N GLN A 143 2.15 13.31 -0.10
CA GLN A 143 1.47 12.57 -1.15
C GLN A 143 1.65 11.06 -0.99
N PHE A 144 2.84 10.60 -0.60
CA PHE A 144 3.09 9.20 -0.25
C PHE A 144 2.10 8.67 0.79
N ASN A 145 1.96 9.40 1.89
CA ASN A 145 1.10 9.00 3.00
C ASN A 145 -0.38 8.97 2.59
N ILE A 146 -0.82 9.93 1.76
CA ILE A 146 -2.18 9.96 1.21
C ILE A 146 -2.44 8.70 0.36
N GLU A 147 -1.56 8.40 -0.59
CA GLU A 147 -1.71 7.22 -1.46
C GLU A 147 -1.63 5.91 -0.68
N LEU A 148 -0.72 5.82 0.30
CA LEU A 148 -0.60 4.66 1.19
C LEU A 148 -1.88 4.47 2.01
N SER A 149 -2.45 5.55 2.55
CA SER A 149 -3.72 5.51 3.30
C SER A 149 -4.85 4.97 2.41
N ARG A 150 -4.99 5.52 1.20
CA ARG A 150 -6.00 5.11 0.22
C ARG A 150 -5.88 3.64 -0.16
N LEU A 151 -4.66 3.17 -0.46
CA LEU A 151 -4.37 1.76 -0.75
C LEU A 151 -4.68 0.86 0.45
N THR A 152 -4.31 1.29 1.66
CA THR A 152 -4.54 0.51 2.88
C THR A 152 -6.04 0.35 3.13
N HIS A 153 -6.81 1.44 3.09
CA HIS A 153 -8.26 1.39 3.29
C HIS A 153 -8.97 0.54 2.23
N GLN A 154 -8.63 0.73 0.95
CA GLN A 154 -9.22 -0.05 -0.13
C GLN A 154 -8.82 -1.53 -0.07
N SER A 155 -7.58 -1.85 0.33
CA SER A 155 -7.13 -3.23 0.49
C SER A 155 -7.89 -3.96 1.60
N ALA A 156 -8.36 -3.24 2.62
CA ALA A 156 -9.15 -3.80 3.71
C ALA A 156 -10.61 -4.01 3.33
N HIS A 157 -11.13 -3.26 2.36
CA HIS A 157 -12.52 -3.33 1.93
C HIS A 157 -12.61 -3.53 0.43
N ARG A 158 -12.36 -4.76 -0.03
CA ARG A 158 -12.26 -5.06 -1.47
C ARG A 158 -13.60 -5.09 -2.19
N ALA A 159 -14.69 -5.34 -1.48
CA ALA A 159 -16.01 -5.51 -2.07
C ALA A 159 -16.63 -4.19 -2.61
N LYS A 160 -16.14 -3.02 -2.17
CA LYS A 160 -16.73 -1.72 -2.53
C LYS A 160 -15.69 -0.58 -2.54
N PRO A 161 -15.97 0.54 -3.23
CA PRO A 161 -15.16 1.75 -3.13
C PRO A 161 -15.04 2.25 -1.68
N HIS A 162 -13.81 2.26 -1.17
CA HIS A 162 -13.54 2.62 0.23
C HIS A 162 -12.11 3.13 0.44
N ALA A 163 -11.56 3.92 -0.49
CA ALA A 163 -10.26 4.57 -0.28
C ALA A 163 -10.32 5.77 0.68
N MET A 164 -11.53 6.18 1.10
CA MET A 164 -11.78 7.30 2.01
C MET A 164 -11.14 8.61 1.55
N SER A 165 -11.11 8.86 0.24
CA SER A 165 -10.47 10.05 -0.33
C SER A 165 -11.32 11.32 -0.22
N GLY A 166 -12.63 11.17 0.05
CA GLY A 166 -13.61 12.27 -0.03
C GLY A 166 -14.08 12.57 -1.45
N ASP A 167 -13.57 11.88 -2.47
CA ASP A 167 -13.94 12.04 -3.87
C ASP A 167 -14.34 10.69 -4.46
N LYS A 168 -15.60 10.56 -4.89
CA LYS A 168 -16.17 9.31 -5.41
C LYS A 168 -15.36 8.72 -6.57
N LEU A 169 -14.89 9.56 -7.50
CA LEU A 169 -14.12 9.06 -8.66
C LEU A 169 -12.73 8.56 -8.25
N ILE A 170 -12.16 9.08 -7.17
CA ILE A 170 -10.90 8.58 -6.63
C ILE A 170 -11.14 7.25 -5.90
N ASP A 171 -12.19 7.15 -5.10
CA ASP A 171 -12.52 5.89 -4.43
C ASP A 171 -12.82 4.78 -5.45
N ASP A 172 -13.55 5.09 -6.52
CA ASP A 172 -13.81 4.18 -7.64
C ASP A 172 -12.52 3.75 -8.35
N TYR A 173 -11.55 4.67 -8.51
CA TYR A 173 -10.24 4.33 -9.10
C TYR A 173 -9.54 3.26 -8.28
N PHE A 174 -9.43 3.45 -6.97
CA PHE A 174 -8.75 2.49 -6.11
C PHE A 174 -9.48 1.15 -6.07
N PHE A 175 -10.81 1.16 -6.04
CA PHE A 175 -11.61 -0.06 -6.14
C PHE A 175 -11.31 -0.84 -7.42
N LEU A 176 -11.50 -0.20 -8.59
CA LEU A 176 -11.27 -0.83 -9.89
C LEU A 176 -9.82 -1.28 -10.08
N PHE A 177 -8.87 -0.48 -9.61
CA PHE A 177 -7.44 -0.80 -9.68
C PHE A 177 -7.10 -2.03 -8.82
N MET A 178 -7.69 -2.12 -7.63
CA MET A 178 -7.45 -3.24 -6.70
C MET A 178 -8.09 -4.56 -7.15
N LEU A 179 -9.09 -4.55 -8.04
CA LEU A 179 -9.66 -5.79 -8.60
C LEU A 179 -8.61 -6.64 -9.34
N ASN A 180 -7.60 -6.01 -9.95
CA ASN A 180 -6.52 -6.72 -10.66
C ASN A 180 -5.34 -7.09 -9.76
N LEU A 181 -5.37 -6.71 -8.49
CA LEU A 181 -4.27 -6.92 -7.55
C LEU A 181 -4.72 -7.89 -6.46
N THR A 182 -3.83 -8.77 -6.00
CA THR A 182 -4.09 -9.67 -4.86
C THR A 182 -3.63 -9.11 -3.52
N LEU A 183 -3.31 -7.80 -3.46
CA LEU A 183 -2.75 -7.10 -2.29
C LEU A 183 -3.74 -7.00 -1.12
N GLN A 184 -3.36 -7.53 0.02
CA GLN A 184 -4.15 -7.51 1.25
C GLN A 184 -3.57 -6.48 2.24
N PRO A 185 -4.31 -6.09 3.30
CA PRO A 185 -3.82 -5.10 4.27
C PRO A 185 -2.51 -5.47 4.97
N ALA A 186 -2.19 -6.77 5.05
CA ALA A 186 -0.92 -7.21 5.64
C ALA A 186 0.25 -7.21 4.65
N ASP A 187 0.02 -7.01 3.35
CA ASP A 187 1.09 -6.87 2.35
C ASP A 187 1.71 -5.45 2.46
N VAL A 188 2.13 -5.07 3.67
CA VAL A 188 2.51 -3.69 4.04
C VAL A 188 3.69 -3.20 3.21
N ALA A 189 4.67 -4.07 2.97
CA ALA A 189 5.82 -3.74 2.13
C ALA A 189 5.35 -3.41 0.70
N ASP A 190 4.48 -4.24 0.13
CA ASP A 190 4.00 -4.07 -1.24
C ASP A 190 3.08 -2.86 -1.38
N LEU A 191 2.18 -2.62 -0.41
CA LEU A 191 1.33 -1.43 -0.36
C LEU A 191 2.16 -0.15 -0.29
N ARG A 192 3.22 -0.14 0.54
CA ARG A 192 4.16 1.00 0.62
C ARG A 192 4.95 1.18 -0.66
N ASN A 193 5.45 0.11 -1.26
CA ASN A 193 6.17 0.19 -2.53
C ASN A 193 5.26 0.66 -3.68
N LEU A 194 4.02 0.19 -3.71
CA LEU A 194 3.01 0.62 -4.67
C LEU A 194 2.67 2.11 -4.50
N ALA A 195 2.41 2.56 -3.27
CA ALA A 195 2.20 3.97 -2.96
C ALA A 195 3.39 4.83 -3.41
N ARG A 196 4.62 4.37 -3.15
CA ARG A 196 5.82 5.08 -3.57
C ARG A 196 5.88 5.21 -5.09
N LYS A 197 5.65 4.10 -5.80
CA LYS A 197 5.65 4.04 -7.27
C LYS A 197 4.57 4.94 -7.90
N MET A 198 3.38 5.03 -7.30
CA MET A 198 2.31 5.93 -7.75
C MET A 198 2.78 7.39 -7.72
N VAL A 199 3.39 7.81 -6.61
CA VAL A 199 3.88 9.18 -6.47
C VAL A 199 5.07 9.47 -7.38
N ASP A 200 6.03 8.56 -7.48
CA ASP A 200 7.22 8.74 -8.32
C ASP A 200 6.86 8.84 -9.81
N SER A 201 5.79 8.12 -10.22
CA SER A 201 5.23 8.21 -11.57
C SER A 201 4.37 9.45 -11.83
N LYS A 202 4.19 10.33 -10.83
CA LYS A 202 3.33 11.52 -10.92
C LYS A 202 1.89 11.16 -11.31
N LEU A 203 1.33 10.11 -10.70
CA LEU A 203 -0.07 9.72 -10.86
C LEU A 203 -0.99 10.62 -10.02
N SER A 204 -1.38 11.75 -10.61
CA SER A 204 -2.26 12.73 -9.97
C SER A 204 -3.71 12.24 -9.87
N ASP A 205 -4.45 12.85 -8.94
CA ASP A 205 -5.89 12.58 -8.78
C ASP A 205 -6.68 12.88 -10.07
N ASN A 206 -6.34 13.92 -10.82
CA ASN A 206 -6.97 14.15 -12.12
C ASN A 206 -6.73 13.00 -13.12
N LYS A 207 -5.54 12.38 -13.13
CA LYS A 207 -5.29 11.20 -13.98
C LYS A 207 -6.14 10.01 -13.53
N LYS A 208 -6.24 9.77 -12.22
CA LYS A 208 -7.11 8.72 -11.65
C LYS A 208 -8.57 8.92 -12.06
N LYS A 209 -9.10 10.14 -11.93
CA LYS A 209 -10.45 10.51 -12.37
C LYS A 209 -10.67 10.29 -13.86
N MET A 210 -9.71 10.69 -14.70
CA MET A 210 -9.80 10.47 -16.15
C MET A 210 -9.88 8.98 -16.49
N LEU A 211 -9.09 8.13 -15.83
CA LEU A 211 -9.11 6.68 -16.04
C LEU A 211 -10.47 6.08 -15.69
N VAL A 212 -11.05 6.48 -14.55
CA VAL A 212 -12.39 6.01 -14.13
C VAL A 212 -13.48 6.46 -15.09
N LEU A 213 -13.47 7.73 -15.49
CA LEU A 213 -14.45 8.22 -16.47
C LEU A 213 -14.29 7.53 -17.83
N GLN A 214 -13.06 7.26 -18.26
CA GLN A 214 -12.81 6.49 -19.48
C GLN A 214 -13.33 5.05 -19.33
N HIS A 215 -13.11 4.42 -18.17
CA HIS A 215 -13.65 3.11 -17.85
C HIS A 215 -15.19 3.09 -17.89
N TYR A 216 -15.85 4.16 -17.43
CA TYR A 216 -17.31 4.34 -17.53
C TYR A 216 -17.81 4.67 -18.95
N GLY A 217 -16.94 4.77 -19.95
CA GLY A 217 -17.30 4.98 -21.35
C GLY A 217 -17.43 6.44 -21.77
N TYR A 218 -16.98 7.40 -20.94
CA TYR A 218 -16.97 8.80 -21.34
C TYR A 218 -15.88 9.06 -22.40
N THR A 219 -16.24 9.87 -23.41
CA THR A 219 -15.30 10.36 -24.41
C THR A 219 -14.36 11.42 -23.83
N GLN A 220 -13.20 11.63 -24.45
CA GLN A 220 -12.23 12.64 -24.00
C GLN A 220 -12.82 14.06 -23.90
N SER A 221 -13.77 14.41 -24.78
CA SER A 221 -14.48 15.69 -24.75
C SER A 221 -15.41 15.81 -23.53
N GLN A 222 -16.16 14.76 -23.22
CA GLN A 222 -17.02 14.73 -22.02
C GLN A 222 -16.20 14.75 -20.73
N ILE A 223 -15.09 14.01 -20.69
CA ILE A 223 -14.14 14.02 -19.57
C ILE A 223 -13.60 15.43 -19.35
N GLY A 224 -13.20 16.12 -20.43
CA GLY A 224 -12.70 17.48 -20.38
C GLY A 224 -13.69 18.50 -19.81
N LYS A 225 -14.98 18.33 -20.10
CA LYS A 225 -16.05 19.17 -19.53
C LYS A 225 -16.33 18.86 -18.05
N LYS A 226 -16.23 17.59 -17.64
CA LYS A 226 -16.49 17.16 -16.24
C LYS A 226 -15.32 17.45 -15.29
N LEU A 227 -14.09 17.51 -15.79
CA LEU A 227 -12.89 17.71 -14.95
C LEU A 227 -12.32 19.12 -15.12
N LEU A 228 -11.99 19.73 -13.98
CA LEU A 228 -11.33 21.02 -13.93
C LEU A 228 -9.80 20.86 -13.93
N SER A 229 -9.14 21.75 -14.68
CA SER A 229 -7.70 21.94 -14.65
C SER A 229 -7.26 22.64 -13.35
N ARG A 230 -5.94 22.73 -13.14
CA ARG A 230 -5.37 23.50 -12.01
C ARG A 230 -5.80 24.98 -11.98
N LYS A 231 -6.19 25.53 -13.14
CA LYS A 231 -6.70 26.90 -13.26
C LYS A 231 -8.22 27.00 -13.07
N GLN A 232 -8.86 25.93 -12.58
CA GLN A 232 -10.31 25.80 -12.42
C GLN A 232 -11.10 25.94 -13.74
N GLN A 233 -10.44 25.72 -14.88
CA GLN A 233 -11.07 25.74 -16.19
C GLN A 233 -11.30 24.32 -16.70
N PRO A 234 -12.36 24.07 -17.50
CA PRO A 234 -12.54 22.80 -18.19
C PRO A 234 -11.29 22.39 -18.97
N MET A 235 -11.00 21.09 -18.99
CA MET A 235 -9.86 20.57 -19.71
C MET A 235 -10.19 20.37 -21.20
N THR A 236 -9.22 20.63 -22.08
CA THR A 236 -9.38 20.32 -23.50
C THR A 236 -9.25 18.81 -23.75
N PRO A 237 -9.89 18.24 -24.79
CA PRO A 237 -9.74 16.82 -25.13
C PRO A 237 -8.28 16.42 -25.35
N GLN A 238 -7.47 17.30 -25.95
CA GLN A 238 -6.04 17.11 -26.18
C GLN A 238 -5.26 17.01 -24.85
N ALA A 239 -5.58 17.83 -23.86
CA ALA A 239 -4.96 17.77 -22.55
C ALA A 239 -5.32 16.46 -21.82
N VAL A 240 -6.55 15.98 -21.96
CA VAL A 240 -6.99 14.67 -21.45
C VAL A 240 -6.20 13.55 -22.11
N SER A 241 -6.09 13.56 -23.44
CA SER A 241 -5.33 12.56 -24.21
C SER A 241 -3.87 12.49 -23.77
N LYS A 242 -3.20 13.64 -23.67
CA LYS A 242 -1.79 13.72 -23.21
C LYS A 242 -1.63 13.25 -21.77
N ALA A 243 -2.57 13.57 -20.88
CA ALA A 243 -2.52 13.15 -19.49
C ALA A 243 -2.68 11.63 -19.35
N LEU A 244 -3.59 11.02 -20.10
CA LEU A 244 -3.81 9.57 -20.15
C LEU A 244 -2.60 8.84 -20.76
N ALA A 245 -2.02 9.35 -21.86
CA ALA A 245 -0.83 8.78 -22.47
C ALA A 245 0.40 8.79 -21.54
N ALA A 246 0.45 9.74 -20.60
CA ALA A 246 1.53 9.84 -19.61
C ALA A 246 1.31 8.92 -18.38
N VAL A 247 0.22 8.15 -18.31
CA VAL A 247 -0.01 7.16 -17.26
C VAL A 247 0.81 5.90 -17.58
N ARG A 248 1.56 5.39 -16.59
CA ARG A 248 2.28 4.12 -16.76
C ARG A 248 1.29 2.97 -16.91
N LYS A 249 1.64 1.98 -17.75
CA LYS A 249 0.82 0.77 -18.01
C LYS A 249 0.40 0.06 -16.72
N ASP A 250 1.29 0.01 -15.74
CA ASP A 250 1.07 -0.59 -14.41
C ASP A 250 -0.10 0.02 -13.62
N PHE A 251 -0.58 1.22 -13.99
CA PHE A 251 -1.66 1.95 -13.31
C PHE A 251 -2.93 2.08 -14.16
N LEU A 252 -3.01 1.36 -15.28
CA LEU A 252 -4.23 1.33 -16.08
C LEU A 252 -5.28 0.44 -15.40
N LEU A 253 -6.54 0.83 -15.54
CA LEU A 253 -7.68 0.06 -15.06
C LEU A 253 -7.93 -1.15 -15.97
N PRO A 254 -8.56 -2.23 -15.46
CA PRO A 254 -8.97 -3.35 -16.31
C PRO A 254 -9.86 -2.86 -17.46
N ALA A 255 -9.85 -3.56 -18.59
CA ALA A 255 -10.79 -3.28 -19.66
C ALA A 255 -12.23 -3.44 -19.13
N ASN A 256 -13.10 -2.48 -19.47
CA ASN A 256 -14.51 -2.54 -19.11
C ASN A 256 -15.11 -3.79 -19.76
N ARG A 257 -15.52 -4.78 -18.95
CA ARG A 257 -16.29 -5.92 -19.48
C ARG A 257 -17.66 -5.37 -19.89
N PRO A 258 -18.05 -5.44 -21.17
CA PRO A 258 -19.34 -4.95 -21.61
C PRO A 258 -20.44 -5.80 -20.96
N GLY A 259 -20.99 -5.31 -19.86
CA GLY A 259 -21.99 -6.07 -19.11
C GLY A 259 -22.21 -5.57 -17.69
N LYS A 260 -22.68 -4.33 -17.53
CA LYS A 260 -23.83 -3.97 -16.68
C LYS A 260 -23.92 -2.45 -16.51
N SER A 261 -25.00 -1.93 -17.11
CA SER A 261 -25.76 -0.75 -16.68
C SER A 261 -24.98 0.54 -16.37
N GLN A 262 -25.03 1.45 -17.33
CA GLN A 262 -24.95 2.89 -17.12
C GLN A 262 -25.87 3.30 -15.95
N GLN A 263 -25.31 3.53 -14.77
CA GLN A 263 -25.99 4.39 -13.79
C GLN A 263 -25.67 5.83 -14.16
N LYS A 264 -26.66 6.47 -14.77
CA LYS A 264 -26.70 7.91 -15.02
C LYS A 264 -26.55 8.63 -13.68
N PHE A 265 -25.50 9.43 -13.54
CA PHE A 265 -25.36 10.53 -12.59
C PHE A 265 -25.13 11.82 -13.37
#